data_AF-A0A7T5R804-F1
#
_entry.id   AF-A0A7T5R804-F1
#
_cell.length_a   1.000
_cell.length_b   1.000
_cell.length_c   1.000
_cell.angle_alpha   90.00
_cell.angle_beta   90.00
_cell.angle_gamma   90.00
#
_symmetry.space_group_name_H-M   'P 1'
#
loop_
_entity.id
_entity.type
_entity.pdbx_description
1 polymer ?
#
loop_
_entity_poly.entity_id
_entity_poly.type
_entity_poly.pdbx_seq_one_letter_code
_entity_poly.pdbx_strand_id
1 'polypeptide(L)'
;MQNKSFFQRMLKWATYSRKLRKHEPLHSEFELIEEIKGNYESFAKNLETESLIMMVVGKRGSGKSALGFRILENIKSKSKRPCFALGVSQEALPKWIKSIEDLEEAKEGGLVLVDEGALEFAAREAMKKKNINLGKLLAIARHKGLSTILVTQNTSMIDKNVLRLCDSIILKEGSLLQEHMERGVINKFYEKARSSLEKINKEERKKAFYIMDTEFEGLCKADLPSFWSENLSKSRR
;
A
#
# COMPACT_ATOMS: atom_id res chain seq x y z
N MET A 1 -26.36 -33.48 -11.76
CA MET A 1 -25.73 -32.48 -12.67
C MET A 1 -24.94 -31.36 -11.91
N GLN A 2 -24.36 -31.60 -10.74
CA GLN A 2 -23.64 -30.55 -9.97
C GLN A 2 -22.10 -30.57 -10.09
N ASN A 3 -21.48 -31.62 -10.65
CA ASN A 3 -20.01 -31.79 -10.63
C ASN A 3 -19.22 -31.06 -11.74
N LYS A 4 -19.86 -30.66 -12.85
CA LYS A 4 -19.15 -29.97 -13.96
C LYS A 4 -18.69 -28.55 -13.59
N SER A 5 -19.45 -27.86 -12.73
CA SER A 5 -19.15 -26.49 -12.27
C SER A 5 -17.91 -26.43 -11.36
N PHE A 6 -17.79 -27.39 -10.43
CA PHE A 6 -16.66 -27.46 -9.51
C PHE A 6 -15.34 -27.73 -10.25
N PHE A 7 -15.34 -28.70 -11.17
CA PHE A 7 -14.15 -29.06 -11.94
C PHE A 7 -13.68 -27.92 -12.87
N GLN A 8 -14.60 -27.18 -13.47
CA GLN A 8 -14.28 -25.98 -14.27
C GLN A 8 -13.71 -24.83 -13.44
N ARG A 9 -14.22 -24.62 -12.21
CA ARG A 9 -13.65 -23.63 -11.26
C ARG A 9 -12.24 -24.03 -10.82
N MET A 10 -12.03 -25.32 -10.55
CA MET A 10 -10.72 -25.86 -10.18
C MET A 10 -9.69 -25.75 -11.31
N LEU A 11 -10.08 -26.04 -12.57
CA LEU A 11 -9.21 -25.87 -13.73
C LEU A 11 -8.86 -24.40 -14.00
N LYS A 12 -9.85 -23.49 -13.92
CA LYS A 12 -9.60 -22.03 -14.00
C LYS A 12 -8.68 -21.56 -12.88
N TRP A 13 -8.86 -22.08 -11.67
CA TRP A 13 -8.02 -21.75 -10.51
C TRP A 13 -6.59 -22.27 -10.66
N ALA A 14 -6.41 -23.49 -11.17
CA ALA A 14 -5.09 -24.06 -11.43
C ALA A 14 -4.33 -23.30 -12.54
N THR A 15 -5.01 -22.89 -13.62
CA THR A 15 -4.40 -22.05 -14.67
C THR A 15 -4.08 -20.65 -14.17
N TYR A 16 -4.97 -20.03 -13.42
CA TYR A 16 -4.77 -18.72 -12.83
C TYR A 16 -3.60 -18.68 -11.84
N SER A 17 -3.54 -19.66 -10.93
CA SER A 17 -2.44 -19.83 -9.98
C SER A 17 -1.10 -20.07 -10.69
N ARG A 18 -1.11 -20.74 -11.85
CA ARG A 18 0.09 -20.95 -12.67
C ARG A 18 0.55 -19.67 -13.37
N LYS A 19 -0.37 -18.76 -13.73
CA LYS A 19 -0.04 -17.42 -14.26
C LYS A 19 0.56 -16.52 -13.18
N LEU A 20 -0.06 -16.44 -11.99
CA LEU A 20 0.46 -15.67 -10.85
C LEU A 20 1.90 -16.05 -10.47
N ARG A 21 2.23 -17.34 -10.56
CA ARG A 21 3.57 -17.87 -10.28
C ARG A 21 4.67 -17.40 -11.24
N LYS A 22 4.34 -16.78 -12.38
CA LYS A 22 5.28 -16.32 -13.41
C LYS A 22 5.43 -14.79 -13.50
N HIS A 23 4.70 -14.01 -12.71
CA HIS A 23 4.86 -12.55 -12.76
C HIS A 23 6.19 -12.16 -12.12
N GLU A 24 7.16 -11.81 -12.95
CA GLU A 24 8.35 -11.09 -12.53
C GLU A 24 7.98 -9.65 -12.17
N PRO A 25 8.68 -9.03 -11.20
CA PRO A 25 8.42 -7.65 -10.82
C PRO A 25 8.68 -6.72 -12.01
N LEU A 26 7.66 -5.96 -12.42
CA LEU A 26 7.77 -5.04 -13.56
C LEU A 26 7.78 -3.59 -13.07
N HIS A 27 8.90 -2.91 -13.34
CA HIS A 27 9.03 -1.48 -13.06
C HIS A 27 8.08 -0.65 -13.94
N SER A 28 7.45 0.36 -13.34
CA SER A 28 6.69 1.39 -14.04
C SER A 28 6.85 2.69 -13.28
N GLU A 29 7.54 3.67 -13.88
CA GLU A 29 7.72 5.00 -13.27
C GLU A 29 6.37 5.65 -12.95
N PHE A 30 6.33 6.44 -11.87
CA PHE A 30 5.16 7.29 -11.65
C PHE A 30 5.19 8.45 -12.62
N GLU A 31 4.05 8.69 -13.26
CA GLU A 31 3.87 9.84 -14.15
C GLU A 31 3.68 11.08 -13.26
N LEU A 32 4.67 11.96 -13.23
CA LEU A 32 4.58 13.25 -12.53
C LEU A 32 3.64 14.17 -13.29
N ILE A 33 2.56 14.60 -12.63
CA ILE A 33 1.54 15.50 -13.21
C ILE A 33 1.72 16.93 -12.72
N GLU A 34 2.04 17.10 -11.45
CA GLU A 34 2.22 18.41 -10.83
C GLU A 34 3.31 18.30 -9.77
N GLU A 35 4.34 19.14 -9.86
CA GLU A 35 5.31 19.36 -8.79
C GLU A 35 4.92 20.64 -8.06
N ILE A 36 4.71 20.55 -6.75
CA ILE A 36 4.33 21.69 -5.90
C ILE A 36 5.55 22.19 -5.14
N LYS A 37 6.34 21.27 -4.59
CA LYS A 37 7.54 21.59 -3.82
C LYS A 37 8.53 20.42 -3.83
N GLY A 38 9.81 20.73 -3.74
CA GLY A 38 10.86 19.73 -3.55
C GLY A 38 11.36 19.17 -4.87
N ASN A 39 11.79 17.90 -4.89
CA ASN A 39 12.39 17.26 -6.05
C ASN A 39 11.91 15.80 -6.18
N TYR A 40 11.16 15.51 -7.25
CA TYR A 40 10.62 14.17 -7.48
C TYR A 40 11.70 13.08 -7.60
N GLU A 41 12.84 13.37 -8.24
CA GLU A 41 13.92 12.38 -8.42
C GLU A 41 14.55 11.97 -7.08
N SER A 42 14.66 12.91 -6.15
CA SER A 42 15.15 12.66 -4.78
C SER A 42 14.20 11.75 -4.02
N PHE A 43 12.89 12.01 -4.10
CA PHE A 43 11.86 11.12 -3.56
C PHE A 43 11.93 9.72 -4.20
N ALA A 44 12.00 9.63 -5.52
CA ALA A 44 12.09 8.36 -6.24
C ALA A 44 13.33 7.54 -5.84
N LYS A 45 14.48 8.21 -5.68
CA LYS A 45 15.71 7.59 -5.18
C LYS A 45 15.57 7.11 -3.74
N ASN A 46 14.94 7.89 -2.86
CA ASN A 46 14.71 7.52 -1.46
C ASN A 46 13.79 6.29 -1.35
N LEU A 47 12.75 6.19 -2.18
CA LEU A 47 11.90 4.99 -2.24
C LEU A 47 12.71 3.70 -2.45
N GLU A 48 13.77 3.77 -3.27
CA GLU A 48 14.59 2.61 -3.61
C GLU A 48 15.64 2.29 -2.55
N THR A 49 16.27 3.33 -2.00
CA THR A 49 17.50 3.22 -1.21
C THR A 49 17.28 3.27 0.30
N GLU A 50 16.25 3.98 0.74
CA GLU A 50 16.01 4.23 2.17
C GLU A 50 15.00 3.25 2.79
N SER A 51 15.00 3.21 4.12
CA SER A 51 13.99 2.49 4.90
C SER A 51 12.87 3.46 5.29
N LEU A 52 11.78 3.44 4.53
CA LEU A 52 10.69 4.43 4.65
C LEU A 52 9.41 3.82 5.23
N ILE A 53 8.76 4.56 6.11
CA ILE A 53 7.39 4.31 6.58
C ILE A 53 6.46 5.20 5.77
N MET A 54 5.79 4.60 4.79
CA MET A 54 4.84 5.27 3.90
C MET A 54 3.41 4.95 4.31
N MET A 55 2.52 5.94 4.31
CA MET A 55 1.09 5.74 4.56
C MET A 55 0.25 6.08 3.33
N VAL A 56 -0.55 5.14 2.86
CA VAL A 56 -1.50 5.34 1.75
C VAL A 56 -2.93 5.46 2.30
N VAL A 57 -3.56 6.61 2.10
CA VAL A 57 -4.90 6.95 2.64
C VAL A 57 -5.88 7.31 1.52
N GLY A 58 -7.18 7.12 1.71
CA GLY A 58 -8.23 7.44 0.73
C GLY A 58 -9.47 6.57 0.85
N LYS A 59 -10.53 6.88 0.09
CA LYS A 59 -11.83 6.20 0.25
C LYS A 59 -11.80 4.73 -0.19
N ARG A 60 -12.83 3.97 0.18
CA ARG A 60 -13.04 2.62 -0.34
C ARG A 60 -13.05 2.63 -1.88
N GLY A 61 -12.33 1.70 -2.49
CA GLY A 61 -12.28 1.57 -3.95
C GLY A 61 -11.42 2.59 -4.70
N SER A 62 -10.75 3.51 -4.00
CA SER A 62 -9.87 4.53 -4.63
C SER A 62 -8.57 3.95 -5.22
N GLY A 63 -8.25 2.68 -4.96
CA GLY A 63 -7.06 2.00 -5.49
C GLY A 63 -5.83 2.00 -4.57
N LYS A 64 -5.99 2.28 -3.27
CA LYS A 64 -4.88 2.33 -2.30
C LYS A 64 -3.99 1.08 -2.30
N SER A 65 -4.57 -0.11 -2.13
CA SER A 65 -3.77 -1.34 -2.09
C SER A 65 -3.09 -1.61 -3.43
N ALA A 66 -3.72 -1.25 -4.55
CA ALA A 66 -3.08 -1.35 -5.86
C ALA A 66 -1.84 -0.44 -5.94
N LEU A 67 -1.96 0.80 -5.46
CA LEU A 67 -0.82 1.71 -5.36
C LEU A 67 0.27 1.17 -4.43
N GLY A 68 -0.09 0.64 -3.26
CA GLY A 68 0.87 0.05 -2.34
C GLY A 68 1.63 -1.13 -2.95
N PHE A 69 0.93 -2.03 -3.64
CA PHE A 69 1.58 -3.13 -4.37
C PHE A 69 2.41 -2.66 -5.56
N ARG A 70 2.01 -1.57 -6.23
CA ARG A 70 2.79 -0.95 -7.31
C ARG A 70 4.08 -0.32 -6.78
N ILE A 71 4.04 0.41 -5.66
CA ILE A 71 5.25 0.91 -4.97
C ILE A 71 6.18 -0.26 -4.63
N LEU A 72 5.61 -1.32 -4.03
CA LEU A 72 6.36 -2.52 -3.65
C LEU A 72 6.99 -3.23 -4.87
N GLU A 73 6.27 -3.31 -6.00
CA GLU A 73 6.77 -3.87 -7.25
C GLU A 73 7.90 -3.04 -7.86
N ASN A 74 7.76 -1.71 -7.89
CA ASN A 74 8.77 -0.80 -8.42
C ASN A 74 10.07 -0.86 -7.61
N ILE A 75 9.99 -0.92 -6.28
CA ILE A 75 11.20 -1.07 -5.46
C ILE A 75 11.81 -2.46 -5.67
N LYS A 76 10.98 -3.50 -5.83
CA LYS A 76 11.47 -4.87 -6.07
C LYS A 76 12.13 -5.04 -7.43
N SER A 77 11.64 -4.39 -8.48
CA SER A 77 12.23 -4.49 -9.82
C SER A 77 13.62 -3.85 -9.89
N LYS A 78 13.90 -2.86 -9.03
CA LYS A 78 15.18 -2.15 -8.96
C LYS A 78 16.10 -2.63 -7.82
N SER A 79 15.61 -3.45 -6.90
CA SER A 79 16.39 -3.89 -5.73
C SER A 79 16.26 -5.39 -5.44
N LYS A 80 17.23 -5.93 -4.68
CA LYS A 80 17.19 -7.33 -4.22
C LYS A 80 16.41 -7.51 -2.91
N ARG A 81 15.80 -6.44 -2.39
CA ARG A 81 15.11 -6.44 -1.08
C ARG A 81 14.01 -7.52 -1.06
N PRO A 82 13.86 -8.28 0.03
CA PRO A 82 12.79 -9.25 0.18
C PRO A 82 11.45 -8.54 0.38
N CYS A 83 10.38 -9.03 -0.26
CA CYS A 83 9.06 -8.41 -0.20
C CYS A 83 8.06 -9.28 0.57
N PHE A 84 7.25 -8.62 1.39
CA PHE A 84 6.26 -9.26 2.24
C PHE A 84 4.92 -8.54 2.17
N ALA A 85 3.84 -9.27 2.43
CA ALA A 85 2.51 -8.71 2.60
C ALA A 85 1.86 -9.31 3.84
N LEU A 86 1.45 -8.44 4.77
CA LEU A 86 0.77 -8.81 6.00
C LEU A 86 -0.75 -8.86 5.78
N GLY A 87 -1.38 -10.00 6.12
CA GLY A 87 -2.84 -10.17 6.04
C GLY A 87 -3.39 -10.44 4.63
N VAL A 88 -2.54 -10.83 3.68
CA VAL A 88 -2.94 -11.16 2.30
C VAL A 88 -2.61 -12.61 1.99
N SER A 89 -3.56 -13.37 1.43
CA SER A 89 -3.32 -14.79 1.12
C SER A 89 -2.21 -14.97 0.07
N GLN A 90 -1.27 -15.89 0.32
CA GLN A 90 -0.18 -16.23 -0.60
C GLN A 90 -0.68 -16.64 -2.00
N GLU A 91 -1.88 -17.23 -2.10
CA GLU A 91 -2.48 -17.67 -3.37
C GLU A 91 -2.82 -16.51 -4.32
N ALA A 92 -3.02 -15.30 -3.77
CA ALA A 92 -3.29 -14.11 -4.54
C ALA A 92 -2.03 -13.34 -4.91
N LEU A 93 -0.87 -13.76 -4.40
CA LEU A 93 0.41 -13.06 -4.51
C LEU A 93 1.37 -13.81 -5.46
N PRO A 94 2.22 -13.09 -6.19
CA PRO A 94 3.32 -13.71 -6.91
C PRO A 94 4.37 -14.25 -5.93
N LYS A 95 5.17 -15.23 -6.38
CA LYS A 95 6.13 -15.95 -5.52
C LYS A 95 7.18 -15.07 -4.84
N TRP A 96 7.47 -13.90 -5.42
CA TRP A 96 8.47 -12.98 -4.90
C TRP A 96 7.93 -12.10 -3.76
N ILE A 97 6.62 -12.14 -3.48
CA ILE A 97 6.00 -11.57 -2.27
C ILE A 97 5.64 -12.72 -1.33
N LYS A 98 6.23 -12.73 -0.14
CA LYS A 98 5.88 -13.69 0.92
C LYS A 98 4.73 -13.15 1.76
N SER A 99 3.64 -13.90 1.86
CA SER A 99 2.59 -13.67 2.84
C SER A 99 3.11 -13.97 4.25
N ILE A 100 2.86 -13.06 5.19
CA ILE A 100 3.24 -13.18 6.60
C ILE A 100 2.05 -12.90 7.50
N GLU A 101 2.07 -13.46 8.71
CA GLU A 101 1.07 -13.18 9.76
C GLU A 101 1.64 -12.28 10.85
N ASP A 102 2.96 -12.25 10.99
CA ASP A 102 3.68 -11.36 11.90
C ASP A 102 4.81 -10.61 11.18
N LEU A 103 4.99 -9.32 11.51
CA LEU A 103 6.11 -8.52 11.01
C LEU A 103 7.47 -9.07 11.49
N GLU A 104 7.50 -9.81 12.60
CA GLU A 104 8.71 -10.51 13.04
C GLU A 104 9.21 -11.56 12.03
N GLU A 105 8.35 -12.05 11.13
CA GLU A 105 8.76 -12.94 10.04
C GLU A 105 9.48 -12.22 8.90
N ALA A 106 9.35 -10.89 8.81
CA ALA A 106 10.00 -10.11 7.78
C ALA A 106 11.52 -10.11 7.99
N LYS A 107 12.26 -10.37 6.91
CA LYS A 107 13.73 -10.31 6.89
C LYS A 107 14.18 -8.85 6.93
N GLU A 108 15.30 -8.60 7.60
CA GLU A 108 15.96 -7.29 7.66
C GLU A 108 16.16 -6.67 6.26
N GLY A 109 16.02 -5.35 6.18
CA GLY A 109 16.07 -4.60 4.92
C GLY A 109 14.87 -4.86 4.00
N GLY A 110 13.86 -5.61 4.45
CA GLY A 110 12.69 -5.99 3.66
C GLY A 110 11.71 -4.85 3.37
N LEU A 111 10.80 -5.12 2.43
CA LEU A 111 9.65 -4.28 2.12
C LEU A 111 8.38 -4.98 2.57
N VAL A 112 7.55 -4.31 3.36
CA VAL A 112 6.32 -4.88 3.90
C VAL A 112 5.13 -4.01 3.54
N LEU A 113 4.16 -4.59 2.84
CA LEU A 113 2.83 -4.00 2.70
C LEU A 113 1.94 -4.47 3.85
N VAL A 114 1.37 -3.52 4.58
CA VAL A 114 0.36 -3.76 5.62
C VAL A 114 -0.98 -3.24 5.11
N ASP A 115 -1.86 -4.16 4.72
CA ASP A 115 -3.19 -3.78 4.26
C ASP A 115 -4.10 -3.42 5.44
N GLU A 116 -5.17 -2.70 5.13
CA GLU A 116 -6.07 -2.11 6.12
C GLU A 116 -6.68 -3.11 7.10
N GLY A 117 -7.00 -4.34 6.65
CA GLY A 117 -7.54 -5.38 7.53
C GLY A 117 -6.56 -5.81 8.62
N ALA A 118 -5.27 -5.92 8.27
CA ALA A 118 -4.21 -6.21 9.24
C ALA A 118 -4.02 -5.03 10.22
N LEU A 119 -4.15 -3.81 9.72
CA LEU A 119 -4.03 -2.59 10.53
C LEU A 119 -5.19 -2.44 11.54
N GLU A 120 -6.42 -2.72 11.11
CA GLU A 120 -7.60 -2.71 11.99
C GLU A 120 -7.52 -3.79 13.06
N PHE A 121 -7.06 -5.00 12.70
CA PHE A 121 -6.85 -6.08 13.66
C PHE A 121 -5.79 -5.68 14.72
N ALA A 122 -4.68 -5.09 14.27
CA ALA A 122 -3.63 -4.53 15.12
C ALA A 122 -4.14 -3.40 16.04
N ALA A 123 -5.04 -2.54 15.55
CA ALA A 123 -5.57 -1.42 16.31
C ALA A 123 -6.62 -1.83 17.36
N ARG A 124 -7.43 -2.86 17.11
CA ARG A 124 -8.58 -3.23 17.97
C ARG A 124 -8.24 -4.08 19.18
N GLU A 125 -7.24 -4.95 19.14
CA GLU A 125 -7.01 -5.91 20.22
C GLU A 125 -5.71 -5.68 21.04
N ALA A 126 -5.61 -4.57 21.76
CA ALA A 126 -4.46 -4.25 22.63
C ALA A 126 -4.33 -5.11 23.93
N MET A 127 -5.11 -6.19 24.11
CA MET A 127 -5.22 -6.93 25.38
C MET A 127 -4.94 -8.46 25.34
N LYS A 128 -4.59 -9.07 24.19
CA LYS A 128 -4.18 -10.50 24.13
C LYS A 128 -2.72 -10.66 23.70
N LYS A 129 -2.06 -11.70 24.23
CA LYS A 129 -0.61 -12.01 24.13
C LYS A 129 0.01 -12.05 22.72
N LYS A 130 -0.80 -12.04 21.64
CA LYS A 130 -0.33 -12.25 20.26
C LYS A 130 -0.56 -11.03 19.34
N ASN A 131 -1.01 -9.90 19.88
CA ASN A 131 -1.54 -8.82 19.04
C ASN A 131 -0.51 -7.71 18.80
N ILE A 132 -0.35 -7.40 17.52
CA ILE A 132 0.56 -6.39 16.98
C ILE A 132 -0.02 -5.02 17.34
N ASN A 133 0.54 -4.34 18.34
CA ASN A 133 0.31 -2.91 18.51
C ASN A 133 1.01 -2.19 17.34
N LEU A 134 0.35 -1.24 16.68
CA LEU A 134 0.95 -0.49 15.57
C LEU A 134 2.25 0.22 15.94
N GLY A 135 2.40 0.66 17.19
CA GLY A 135 3.67 1.15 17.73
C GLY A 135 4.76 0.08 17.80
N LYS A 136 4.41 -1.18 18.15
CA LYS A 136 5.35 -2.32 18.08
C LYS A 136 5.72 -2.64 16.63
N LEU A 137 4.74 -2.60 15.71
CA LEU A 137 4.97 -2.78 14.28
C LEU A 137 6.04 -1.79 13.78
N LEU A 138 5.88 -0.50 14.09
CA LEU A 138 6.86 0.50 13.70
C LEU A 138 8.22 0.34 14.39
N ALA A 139 8.24 -0.07 15.66
CA ALA A 139 9.49 -0.35 16.37
C ALA A 139 10.27 -1.50 15.69
N ILE A 140 9.58 -2.59 15.34
CA ILE A 140 10.15 -3.71 14.59
C ILE A 140 10.63 -3.25 13.21
N ALA A 141 9.80 -2.47 12.50
CA ALA A 141 10.15 -1.93 11.19
C ALA A 141 11.45 -1.12 11.26
N ARG A 142 11.57 -0.22 12.25
CA ARG A 142 12.76 0.60 12.42
C ARG A 142 13.99 -0.23 12.81
N HIS A 143 13.86 -1.15 13.76
CA HIS A 143 14.97 -2.00 14.20
C HIS A 143 15.51 -2.88 13.07
N LYS A 144 14.62 -3.41 12.22
CA LYS A 144 15.00 -4.29 11.10
C LYS A 144 15.29 -3.54 9.79
N GLY A 145 15.20 -2.20 9.77
CA GLY A 145 15.35 -1.41 8.54
C GLY A 145 14.32 -1.79 7.47
N LEU A 146 13.06 -2.00 7.86
CA LEU A 146 11.99 -2.35 6.93
C LEU A 146 11.40 -1.08 6.31
N SER A 147 11.30 -1.05 4.99
CA SER A 147 10.37 -0.13 4.34
C SER A 147 8.95 -0.68 4.52
N THR A 148 8.06 0.12 5.08
CA THR A 148 6.70 -0.31 5.44
C THR A 148 5.69 0.57 4.73
N ILE A 149 4.77 -0.05 3.98
CA ILE A 149 3.67 0.63 3.30
C ILE A 149 2.39 0.31 4.05
N LEU A 150 1.87 1.26 4.81
CA LEU A 150 0.65 1.16 5.58
C LEU A 150 -0.53 1.63 4.73
N VAL A 151 -1.56 0.80 4.55
CA VAL A 151 -2.77 1.17 3.81
C VAL A 151 -3.94 1.33 4.77
N THR A 152 -4.65 2.46 4.72
CA THR A 152 -5.83 2.71 5.56
C THR A 152 -6.90 3.54 4.84
N GLN A 153 -8.17 3.41 5.20
CA GLN A 153 -9.22 4.37 4.82
C GLN A 153 -9.30 5.57 5.78
N ASN A 154 -8.90 5.45 7.04
CA ASN A 154 -9.08 6.52 8.00
C ASN A 154 -7.89 6.59 8.95
N THR A 155 -7.23 7.74 9.02
CA THR A 155 -6.08 7.91 9.92
C THR A 155 -6.50 8.11 11.38
N SER A 156 -7.77 8.44 11.63
CA SER A 156 -8.33 8.57 12.98
C SER A 156 -8.27 7.29 13.80
N MET A 157 -8.21 6.13 13.15
CA MET A 157 -8.04 4.82 13.80
C MET A 157 -6.58 4.48 14.14
N ILE A 158 -5.62 5.26 13.60
CA ILE A 158 -4.18 5.02 13.76
C ILE A 158 -3.63 5.87 14.90
N ASP A 159 -2.73 5.38 15.73
CA ASP A 159 -2.13 6.21 16.79
C ASP A 159 -1.44 7.47 16.22
N LYS A 160 -1.57 8.63 16.88
CA LYS A 160 -0.98 9.90 16.39
C LYS A 160 0.54 9.83 16.24
N ASN A 161 1.21 9.04 17.06
CA ASN A 161 2.67 8.88 16.99
C ASN A 161 3.08 8.08 15.76
N VAL A 162 2.22 7.19 15.27
CA VAL A 162 2.46 6.47 14.01
C VAL A 162 2.46 7.44 12.84
N LEU A 163 1.51 8.37 12.79
CA LEU A 163 1.49 9.42 11.76
C LEU A 163 2.74 10.31 11.81
N ARG A 164 3.27 10.58 13.02
CA ARG A 164 4.50 11.37 13.19
C ARG A 164 5.77 10.63 12.79
N LEU A 165 5.71 9.30 12.68
CA LEU A 165 6.82 8.45 12.27
C LEU A 165 6.78 8.11 10.78
N CYS A 166 5.74 8.54 10.05
CA CYS A 166 5.68 8.38 8.61
C CYS A 166 6.60 9.37 7.92
N ASP A 167 7.43 8.86 7.03
CA ASP A 167 8.30 9.67 6.15
C ASP A 167 7.49 10.28 5.00
N SER A 168 6.46 9.54 4.53
CA SER A 168 5.58 10.00 3.47
C SER A 168 4.11 9.68 3.75
N ILE A 169 3.21 10.61 3.40
CA ILE A 169 1.76 10.41 3.34
C ILE A 169 1.33 10.54 1.88
N ILE A 170 0.69 9.48 1.38
CA ILE A 170 0.24 9.34 0.01
C ILE A 170 -1.28 9.30 0.00
N LEU A 171 -1.91 10.32 -0.58
CA LEU A 171 -3.36 10.48 -0.61
C LEU A 171 -3.93 10.05 -1.97
N LYS A 172 -4.79 9.03 -1.92
CA LYS A 172 -5.78 8.75 -2.96
C LYS A 172 -7.01 9.62 -2.72
N GLU A 173 -7.85 9.71 -3.76
CA GLU A 173 -9.14 10.41 -3.68
C GLU A 173 -9.90 10.02 -2.40
N GLY A 174 -10.28 11.04 -1.61
CA GLY A 174 -11.13 10.92 -0.43
C GLY A 174 -12.62 10.87 -0.79
N SER A 175 -13.45 10.57 0.21
CA SER A 175 -14.88 10.86 0.12
C SER A 175 -15.17 12.09 0.96
N LEU A 176 -16.22 12.85 0.63
CA LEU A 176 -16.60 14.05 1.37
C LEU A 176 -16.72 13.77 2.88
N LEU A 177 -17.40 12.68 3.26
CA LEU A 177 -17.57 12.31 4.67
C LEU A 177 -16.24 11.94 5.33
N GLN A 178 -15.39 11.19 4.62
CA GLN A 178 -14.07 10.80 5.13
C GLN A 178 -13.20 12.03 5.39
N GLU A 179 -13.16 13.00 4.46
CA GLU A 179 -12.39 14.25 4.61
C GLU A 179 -12.82 15.02 5.86
N HIS A 180 -14.13 15.14 6.12
CA HIS A 180 -14.66 15.84 7.30
C HIS A 180 -14.41 15.09 8.62
N MET A 181 -14.32 13.77 8.59
CA MET A 181 -14.08 12.94 9.77
C MET A 181 -12.59 12.72 10.06
N GLU A 182 -11.71 13.22 9.20
CA GLU A 182 -10.28 13.04 9.33
C GLU A 182 -9.67 14.03 10.35
N ARG A 183 -8.54 13.66 10.96
CA ARG A 183 -7.86 14.53 11.93
C ARG A 183 -7.43 15.85 11.29
N GLY A 184 -7.49 16.95 12.05
CA GLY A 184 -7.26 18.29 11.53
C GLY A 184 -5.97 18.51 10.72
N VAL A 185 -4.86 17.84 11.05
CA VAL A 185 -3.62 17.94 10.25
C VAL A 185 -3.75 17.24 8.90
N ILE A 186 -4.32 16.03 8.88
CA ILE A 186 -4.52 15.26 7.66
C ILE A 186 -5.65 15.86 6.81
N ASN A 187 -6.63 16.53 7.42
CA ASN A 187 -7.65 17.29 6.71
C ASN A 187 -7.03 18.40 5.84
N LYS A 188 -6.08 19.19 6.38
CA LYS A 188 -5.34 20.20 5.59
C LYS A 188 -4.60 19.59 4.40
N PHE A 189 -4.10 18.38 4.57
CA PHE A 189 -3.44 17.63 3.49
C PHE A 189 -4.44 17.16 2.44
N TYR A 190 -5.64 16.73 2.86
CA TYR A 190 -6.73 16.43 1.95
C TYR A 190 -7.18 17.66 1.15
N GLU A 191 -7.28 18.84 1.76
CA GLU A 191 -7.63 20.09 1.06
C GLU A 191 -6.65 20.38 -0.08
N LYS A 192 -5.35 20.29 0.19
CA LYS A 192 -4.30 20.43 -0.82
C LYS A 192 -4.41 19.36 -1.92
N ALA A 193 -4.44 18.09 -1.52
CA ALA A 193 -4.52 16.97 -2.46
C ALA A 193 -5.77 17.06 -3.34
N ARG A 194 -6.89 17.50 -2.78
CA ARG A 194 -8.16 17.70 -3.49
C ARG A 194 -8.02 18.77 -4.56
N SER A 195 -7.40 19.90 -4.25
CA SER A 195 -7.17 20.97 -5.24
C SER A 195 -6.39 20.47 -6.47
N SER A 196 -5.43 19.57 -6.29
CA SER A 196 -4.70 18.93 -7.40
C SER A 196 -5.50 17.81 -8.08
N LEU A 197 -6.15 16.93 -7.31
CA LEU A 197 -6.93 15.81 -7.84
C LEU A 197 -8.17 16.25 -8.62
N GLU A 198 -8.76 17.40 -8.28
CA GLU A 198 -9.92 17.94 -8.99
C GLU A 198 -9.59 18.36 -10.43
N LYS A 199 -8.33 18.71 -10.71
CA LYS A 199 -7.81 19.00 -12.05
C LYS A 199 -7.78 17.76 -12.95
N ILE A 200 -7.83 16.56 -12.38
CA ILE A 200 -7.83 15.29 -13.10
C ILE A 200 -9.25 14.87 -13.44
N ASN A 201 -9.44 14.38 -14.67
CA ASN A 201 -10.69 13.77 -15.11
C ASN A 201 -11.12 12.66 -14.16
N LYS A 202 -12.42 12.63 -13.81
CA LYS A 202 -12.97 11.71 -12.79
C LYS A 202 -12.62 10.24 -13.04
N GLU A 203 -12.60 9.82 -14.30
CA GLU A 203 -12.28 8.45 -14.71
C GLU A 203 -10.81 8.07 -14.46
N GLU A 204 -9.91 9.05 -14.49
CA GLU A 204 -8.47 8.86 -14.30
C GLU A 204 -8.02 9.06 -12.85
N ARG A 205 -8.86 9.66 -11.99
CA ARG A 205 -8.54 9.91 -10.57
C ARG A 205 -8.17 8.65 -9.79
N LYS A 206 -8.65 7.48 -10.23
CA LYS A 206 -8.28 6.20 -9.63
C LYS A 206 -6.81 5.84 -9.87
N LYS A 207 -6.17 6.38 -10.91
CA LYS A 207 -4.72 6.27 -11.14
C LYS A 207 -3.93 7.36 -10.41
N ALA A 208 -4.53 8.54 -10.23
CA ALA A 208 -3.88 9.69 -9.60
C ALA A 208 -3.75 9.54 -8.08
N PHE A 209 -2.67 10.09 -7.53
CA PHE A 209 -2.41 10.16 -6.09
C PHE A 209 -1.52 11.36 -5.78
N TYR A 210 -1.70 11.91 -4.60
CA TYR A 210 -0.95 13.04 -4.09
C TYR A 210 0.10 12.55 -3.10
N ILE A 211 1.32 13.06 -3.17
CA ILE A 211 2.42 12.70 -2.29
C ILE A 211 2.75 13.92 -1.44
N MET A 212 2.89 13.70 -0.14
CA MET A 212 3.62 14.58 0.75
C MET A 212 4.71 13.77 1.42
N ASP A 213 5.93 14.15 1.13
CA ASP A 213 7.15 13.53 1.61
C ASP A 213 8.08 14.62 2.17
N THR A 214 9.13 14.19 2.84
CA THR A 214 10.18 15.10 3.33
C THR A 214 10.85 15.88 2.19
N GLU A 215 11.06 15.25 1.03
CA GLU A 215 11.80 15.83 -0.11
C GLU A 215 10.90 16.25 -1.28
N PHE A 216 9.60 15.93 -1.24
CA PHE A 216 8.71 16.16 -2.38
C PHE A 216 7.23 16.31 -1.98
N GLU A 217 6.54 17.26 -2.62
CA GLU A 217 5.10 17.44 -2.57
C GLU A 217 4.58 17.60 -4.01
N GLY A 218 3.62 16.76 -4.40
CA GLY A 218 3.12 16.79 -5.78
C GLY A 218 2.08 15.73 -6.10
N LEU A 219 1.57 15.79 -7.34
CA LEU A 219 0.58 14.88 -7.89
C LEU A 219 1.22 13.95 -8.93
N CYS A 220 0.97 12.65 -8.78
CA CYS A 220 1.45 11.62 -9.70
C CYS A 220 0.31 10.71 -10.16
N LYS A 221 0.53 9.95 -11.23
CA LYS A 221 -0.28 8.78 -11.63
C LYS A 221 0.55 7.51 -11.62
N ALA A 222 -0.10 6.39 -11.39
CA ALA A 222 0.51 5.07 -11.47
C ALA A 222 -0.43 4.07 -12.14
N ASP A 223 0.18 3.15 -12.90
CA ASP A 223 -0.52 1.97 -13.40
C ASP A 223 -0.67 0.89 -12.33
N LEU A 224 -1.63 0.00 -12.54
CA LEU A 224 -1.83 -1.17 -11.67
C LEU A 224 -0.59 -2.05 -11.68
N PRO A 225 -0.22 -2.69 -10.54
CA PRO A 225 0.91 -3.62 -10.52
C PRO A 225 0.68 -4.77 -11.51
N SER A 226 1.76 -5.34 -12.06
CA SER A 226 1.68 -6.28 -13.20
C SER A 226 0.89 -7.56 -12.89
N PHE A 227 0.79 -7.92 -11.61
CA PHE A 227 0.08 -9.09 -11.10
C PHE A 227 -1.30 -8.75 -10.52
N TRP A 228 -1.77 -7.50 -10.68
CA TRP A 228 -3.07 -7.07 -10.15
C TRP A 228 -4.20 -7.91 -10.69
N SER A 229 -5.14 -8.28 -9.82
CA SER A 229 -6.28 -9.11 -10.18
C SER A 229 -7.48 -8.86 -9.29
N GLU A 230 -8.66 -9.30 -9.74
CA GLU A 230 -9.84 -9.31 -8.89
C GLU A 230 -9.66 -10.17 -7.64
N ASN A 231 -8.94 -11.29 -7.76
CA ASN A 231 -8.67 -12.16 -6.60
C ASN A 231 -7.85 -11.38 -5.57
N LEU A 232 -6.75 -10.74 -5.99
CA LEU A 232 -5.93 -9.91 -5.10
C LEU A 232 -6.75 -8.79 -4.44
N SER A 233 -7.59 -8.12 -5.23
CA SER A 233 -8.49 -7.07 -4.72
C SER A 233 -9.51 -7.58 -3.68
N LYS A 234 -9.82 -8.88 -3.65
CA LYS A 234 -10.81 -9.50 -2.74
C LYS A 234 -10.18 -10.44 -1.70
N SER A 235 -8.88 -10.73 -1.79
CA SER A 235 -8.16 -11.78 -1.03
C SER A 235 -7.84 -11.45 0.43
N ARG A 236 -8.43 -10.38 0.98
CA ARG A 236 -8.22 -9.96 2.37
C ARG A 236 -8.85 -10.99 3.30
N ARG A 237 -8.07 -11.50 4.24
CA ARG A 237 -8.55 -12.45 5.26
C ARG A 237 -9.23 -11.72 6.42
#